data_AF-A0A1V9FS78-F1
#
_entry.id   AF-A0A1V9FS78-F1
#
_cell.length_a   1.000
_cell.length_b   1.000
_cell.length_c   1.000
_cell.angle_alpha   90.00
_cell.angle_beta   90.00
_cell.angle_gamma   90.00
#
_symmetry.space_group_name_H-M   'P 1'
#
loop_
_entity.id
_entity.type
_entity.pdbx_description
1 polymer ?
#
loop_
_entity_poly.entity_id
_entity_poly.type
_entity_poly.pdbx_seq_one_letter_code
_entity_poly.pdbx_strand_id
1 'polypeptide(L)'
;MKNFIIPVAIGTLIIGAGSCTKNFLDLKPLDRLSEATYFNTPDQFKYATNDFYEKMISWEPVDGSSIYDFMDFGSDISAFVGDAAQVKYGRGAVNVPLDDKYWVNPYAYIRSINIILKKADAYSGKKEDIKQYVAAAKFFRAWHYFFLLKRFGGVPIVTTVPDIEGEELKAPRNSRYEVIDFILADLKEAIAGLPTEQAIPTSEKGHVSKWAAEAFKARVLLYEATWRKYTGTSTDFKGSGGAAADQVNQFLTEAISLAKDVMQNGGYKLWNYNSNTAIANRSNFYLFCIDGSGGNPAGLDKTTNSEFILKSMYDINLRPGGINLSHTVQNQGLPNRKMMDMYLCTDGLPVNKSGLFKGYKNVSKEYQNRDYRLLSYVLGNKKAPDSGTITLDGKVGYTNFKLSAYNYPTYRTSNQESQDYPQIRLAEVYLIYAEALMEKNGFISDADLNSSINQLRARAGVAPLTNALVTNNGLNMLDEIRRERTVELYGECFRYDDLKRWGIAEHELNQSVCGMVVGGASYETEFKVASKVDPTVDSATGKYIVRNYEKTAGSGDGETVVSTVYGGLKAILIDDAANRNFRRQHYLYPLPLRQIQLNPNLVQNNDY
;
A
#
# COMPACT_ATOMS: atom_id res chain seq x y z
N MET A 1 -81.94 -37.05 32.31
CA MET A 1 -81.34 -37.80 31.18
C MET A 1 -79.85 -37.86 31.40
N LYS A 2 -79.31 -39.08 31.32
CA LYS A 2 -77.89 -39.41 31.45
C LYS A 2 -77.08 -38.62 30.42
N ASN A 3 -75.87 -38.19 30.81
CA ASN A 3 -74.64 -38.33 30.02
C ASN A 3 -73.41 -38.13 30.92
N PHE A 4 -72.88 -39.29 31.33
CA PHE A 4 -71.47 -39.68 31.56
C PHE A 4 -70.47 -38.94 30.62
N ILE A 5 -69.14 -38.79 30.80
CA ILE A 5 -68.04 -39.35 31.62
C ILE A 5 -66.82 -38.44 31.32
N ILE A 6 -66.12 -37.87 32.32
CA ILE A 6 -64.77 -38.22 32.85
C ILE A 6 -63.58 -37.70 32.00
N PRO A 7 -62.49 -37.25 32.67
CA PRO A 7 -61.59 -36.19 32.21
C PRO A 7 -60.38 -36.73 31.45
N VAL A 8 -59.79 -35.91 30.58
CA VAL A 8 -58.51 -36.23 29.93
C VAL A 8 -57.38 -35.46 30.60
N ALA A 9 -56.47 -36.27 31.14
CA ALA A 9 -55.22 -35.91 31.74
C ALA A 9 -54.32 -35.11 30.78
N ILE A 10 -53.67 -34.08 31.31
CA ILE A 10 -52.56 -33.38 30.66
C ILE A 10 -51.36 -34.33 30.72
N GLY A 11 -51.19 -35.12 29.66
CA GLY A 11 -50.06 -36.01 29.45
C GLY A 11 -48.85 -35.24 28.93
N THR A 12 -47.80 -35.22 29.74
CA THR A 12 -46.43 -34.91 29.32
C THR A 12 -45.96 -35.97 28.33
N LEU A 13 -45.67 -35.60 27.07
CA LEU A 13 -44.87 -36.44 26.19
C LEU A 13 -43.84 -35.60 25.43
N ILE A 14 -42.60 -36.05 25.59
CA ILE A 14 -41.35 -35.57 25.05
C ILE A 14 -41.37 -35.64 23.52
N ILE A 15 -41.05 -34.53 22.85
CA ILE A 15 -40.55 -34.52 21.47
C ILE A 15 -39.20 -33.81 21.50
N GLY A 16 -38.14 -34.58 21.28
CA GLY A 16 -36.80 -34.06 21.08
C GLY A 16 -36.71 -33.29 19.77
N ALA A 17 -36.16 -32.09 19.84
CA ALA A 17 -35.57 -31.39 18.72
C ALA A 17 -34.12 -31.09 19.09
N GLY A 18 -33.19 -31.83 18.48
CA GLY A 18 -31.79 -31.46 18.43
C GLY A 18 -31.58 -30.25 17.52
N SER A 19 -30.42 -29.63 17.70
CA SER A 19 -29.83 -28.56 16.88
C SER A 19 -30.38 -27.15 17.11
N CYS A 20 -29.67 -26.40 17.96
CA CYS A 20 -29.10 -25.08 17.65
C CYS A 20 -28.36 -24.57 18.90
N THR A 21 -27.08 -24.91 19.05
CA THR A 21 -26.20 -24.19 19.98
C THR A 21 -25.97 -22.78 19.44
N LYS A 22 -26.80 -21.83 19.88
CA LYS A 22 -26.65 -20.39 19.68
C LYS A 22 -25.48 -19.83 20.52
N ASN A 23 -24.24 -20.25 20.24
CA ASN A 23 -23.06 -19.72 20.95
C ASN A 23 -22.05 -19.06 20.01
N PHE A 24 -22.50 -18.34 18.98
CA PHE A 24 -21.60 -17.62 18.05
C PHE A 24 -21.83 -16.09 18.02
N LEU A 25 -22.84 -15.56 18.72
CA LEU A 25 -23.24 -14.15 18.60
C LEU A 25 -23.43 -13.40 19.93
N ASP A 26 -22.89 -13.91 21.03
CA ASP A 26 -22.80 -13.18 22.31
C ASP A 26 -21.36 -13.20 22.83
N LEU A 27 -20.47 -12.43 22.19
CA LEU A 27 -19.18 -12.11 22.79
C LEU A 27 -19.43 -11.11 23.92
N LYS A 28 -19.50 -11.61 25.15
CA LYS A 28 -19.40 -10.80 26.36
C LYS A 28 -18.09 -10.00 26.31
N PRO A 29 -18.03 -8.78 26.88
CA PRO A 29 -16.78 -8.04 26.97
C PRO A 29 -15.73 -8.94 27.64
N LEU A 30 -14.55 -9.00 27.03
CA LEU A 30 -13.40 -9.80 27.47
C LEU A 30 -12.89 -9.40 28.87
N ASP A 31 -13.48 -8.39 29.50
CA ASP A 31 -13.12 -7.85 30.81
C ASP A 31 -13.57 -8.72 32.00
N ARG A 32 -14.33 -9.82 31.77
CA ARG A 32 -14.89 -10.66 32.85
C ARG A 32 -14.68 -12.17 32.74
N LEU A 33 -13.80 -12.66 31.87
CA LEU A 33 -13.16 -13.96 32.12
C LEU A 33 -11.97 -13.67 33.02
N SER A 34 -11.94 -14.23 34.24
CA SER A 34 -10.80 -14.01 35.13
C SER A 34 -9.51 -14.35 34.38
N GLU A 35 -8.60 -13.39 34.25
CA GLU A 35 -7.29 -13.52 33.61
C GLU A 35 -6.46 -14.72 34.13
N ALA A 36 -6.86 -15.27 35.28
CA ALA A 36 -6.33 -16.48 35.89
C ALA A 36 -6.68 -17.77 35.12
N THR A 37 -7.62 -17.76 34.16
CA THR A 37 -8.17 -18.98 33.53
C THR A 37 -8.05 -19.00 31.99
N TYR A 38 -7.64 -17.89 31.38
CA TYR A 38 -7.45 -17.76 29.93
C TYR A 38 -5.94 -17.86 29.63
N PHE A 39 -5.52 -18.60 28.59
CA PHE A 39 -4.15 -19.04 28.25
C PHE A 39 -3.66 -20.37 28.87
N ASN A 40 -4.56 -21.34 29.02
CA ASN A 40 -4.25 -22.72 29.44
C ASN A 40 -4.18 -23.72 28.27
N THR A 41 -4.62 -23.35 27.07
CA THR A 41 -4.57 -24.23 25.89
C THR A 41 -3.98 -23.52 24.67
N PRO A 42 -3.38 -24.25 23.71
CA PRO A 42 -2.86 -23.65 22.49
C PRO A 42 -3.90 -22.88 21.67
N ASP A 43 -5.14 -23.37 21.61
CA ASP A 43 -6.23 -22.69 20.91
C ASP A 43 -6.53 -21.29 21.47
N GLN A 44 -6.33 -21.07 22.77
CA GLN A 44 -6.53 -19.74 23.35
C GLN A 44 -5.45 -18.76 22.89
N PHE A 45 -4.21 -19.21 22.71
CA PHE A 45 -3.16 -18.40 22.08
C PHE A 45 -3.47 -18.11 20.63
N LYS A 46 -3.91 -19.13 19.87
CA LYS A 46 -4.37 -18.98 18.49
C LYS A 46 -5.40 -17.86 18.36
N TYR A 47 -6.53 -17.98 19.06
CA TYR A 47 -7.63 -17.03 18.95
C TYR A 47 -7.22 -15.61 19.39
N ALA A 48 -6.41 -15.50 20.44
CA ALA A 48 -5.90 -14.20 20.87
C ALA A 48 -4.98 -13.56 19.82
N THR A 49 -4.15 -14.33 19.12
CA THR A 49 -3.29 -13.81 18.05
C THR A 49 -4.04 -13.46 16.76
N ASN A 50 -5.24 -14.01 16.54
CA ASN A 50 -6.04 -13.69 15.34
C ASN A 50 -6.44 -12.21 15.31
N ASP A 51 -6.63 -11.57 16.47
CA ASP A 51 -6.93 -10.14 16.56
C ASP A 51 -5.85 -9.27 15.89
N PHE A 52 -4.58 -9.69 15.89
CA PHE A 52 -3.49 -8.89 15.33
C PHE A 52 -3.61 -8.68 13.81
N TYR A 53 -4.22 -9.63 13.11
CA TYR A 53 -4.46 -9.52 11.67
C TYR A 53 -5.50 -8.44 11.36
N GLU A 54 -6.42 -8.19 12.28
CA GLU A 54 -7.44 -7.15 12.20
C GLU A 54 -6.86 -5.75 12.47
N LYS A 55 -5.61 -5.66 12.93
CA LYS A 55 -4.91 -4.40 13.23
C LYS A 55 -3.95 -3.94 12.14
N MET A 56 -3.94 -4.63 10.99
CA MET A 56 -3.23 -4.21 9.79
C MET A 56 -4.03 -3.15 9.02
N ILE A 57 -3.44 -2.60 7.94
CA ILE A 57 -4.19 -1.75 7.00
C ILE A 57 -5.33 -2.59 6.38
N SER A 58 -6.53 -2.03 6.31
CA SER A 58 -7.74 -2.74 5.91
C SER A 58 -8.62 -1.83 5.05
N TRP A 59 -9.49 -2.42 4.24
CA TRP A 59 -10.55 -1.68 3.54
C TRP A 59 -11.47 -0.99 4.54
N GLU A 60 -12.00 -1.75 5.51
CA GLU A 60 -12.86 -1.20 6.55
C GLU A 60 -12.03 -0.35 7.54
N PRO A 61 -12.59 0.72 8.10
CA PRO A 61 -11.91 1.51 9.12
C PRO A 61 -11.54 0.67 10.35
N VAL A 62 -10.28 0.74 10.78
CA VAL A 62 -9.81 0.09 12.01
C VAL A 62 -9.41 1.14 13.03
N ASP A 63 -10.08 1.17 14.18
CA ASP A 63 -9.80 2.06 15.30
C ASP A 63 -9.65 3.54 14.87
N GLY A 64 -10.55 3.96 13.97
CA GLY A 64 -10.62 5.31 13.40
C GLY A 64 -9.67 5.59 12.24
N SER A 65 -8.83 4.65 11.81
CA SER A 65 -8.02 4.77 10.59
C SER A 65 -8.86 4.61 9.32
N SER A 66 -8.42 5.20 8.21
CA SER A 66 -8.94 4.91 6.87
C SER A 66 -7.80 4.44 5.98
N ILE A 67 -8.06 3.52 5.04
CA ILE A 67 -7.04 3.15 4.05
C ILE A 67 -6.57 4.34 3.20
N TYR A 68 -7.45 5.31 2.98
CA TYR A 68 -7.14 6.54 2.25
C TYR A 68 -6.13 7.42 2.99
N ASP A 69 -5.91 7.20 4.28
CA ASP A 69 -4.83 7.84 5.04
C ASP A 69 -3.45 7.31 4.65
N PHE A 70 -3.35 6.24 3.84
CA PHE A 70 -2.09 5.61 3.45
C PHE A 70 -1.87 5.51 1.94
N MET A 71 -2.95 5.51 1.15
CA MET A 71 -2.86 5.50 -0.31
C MET A 71 -2.11 6.73 -0.84
N ASP A 72 -1.76 6.70 -2.13
CA ASP A 72 -0.89 7.69 -2.78
C ASP A 72 -1.50 9.10 -2.92
N PHE A 73 -2.60 9.43 -2.23
CA PHE A 73 -3.21 10.75 -2.28
C PHE A 73 -2.23 11.85 -1.88
N GLY A 74 -2.14 12.90 -2.69
CA GLY A 74 -1.22 14.02 -2.46
C GLY A 74 0.24 13.76 -2.84
N SER A 75 0.58 12.51 -3.21
CA SER A 75 1.93 12.17 -3.66
C SER A 75 2.21 12.78 -5.04
N ASP A 76 3.45 12.67 -5.50
CA ASP A 76 3.91 13.15 -6.79
C ASP A 76 3.31 12.38 -7.99
N ILE A 77 2.58 11.29 -7.78
CA ILE A 77 1.90 10.49 -8.83
C ILE A 77 0.37 10.57 -8.76
N SER A 78 -0.18 11.28 -7.79
CA SER A 78 -1.62 11.50 -7.64
C SER A 78 -2.02 12.87 -8.17
N ALA A 79 -3.21 12.94 -8.74
CA ALA A 79 -3.86 14.15 -9.22
C ALA A 79 -4.91 14.70 -8.23
N PHE A 80 -5.10 14.07 -7.08
CA PHE A 80 -6.13 14.48 -6.12
C PHE A 80 -5.73 15.75 -5.37
N VAL A 81 -6.62 16.74 -5.36
CA VAL A 81 -6.40 18.05 -4.71
C VAL A 81 -7.41 18.40 -3.61
N GLY A 82 -8.25 17.43 -3.20
CA GLY A 82 -9.22 17.62 -2.12
C GLY A 82 -8.58 17.85 -0.74
N ASP A 83 -9.41 18.04 0.29
CA ASP A 83 -8.96 18.45 1.63
C ASP A 83 -8.45 17.30 2.53
N ALA A 84 -8.09 16.16 1.94
CA ALA A 84 -7.62 14.99 2.68
C ALA A 84 -6.28 15.26 3.40
N ALA A 85 -6.08 14.62 4.56
CA ALA A 85 -4.88 14.80 5.38
C ALA A 85 -3.58 14.49 4.61
N GLN A 86 -3.60 13.45 3.75
CA GLN A 86 -2.44 13.10 2.93
C GLN A 86 -2.14 14.14 1.84
N VAL A 87 -3.15 14.82 1.29
CA VAL A 87 -2.93 15.94 0.35
C VAL A 87 -2.23 17.10 1.05
N LYS A 88 -2.66 17.45 2.27
CA LYS A 88 -2.00 18.48 3.10
C LYS A 88 -0.57 18.09 3.43
N TYR A 89 -0.35 16.84 3.82
CA TYR A 89 0.98 16.30 4.08
C TYR A 89 1.88 16.40 2.85
N GLY A 90 1.42 15.97 1.67
CA GLY A 90 2.18 16.07 0.41
C GLY A 90 2.53 17.51 0.00
N ARG A 91 1.72 18.50 0.39
CA ARG A 91 2.04 19.93 0.22
C ARG A 91 3.03 20.47 1.27
N GLY A 92 3.38 19.68 2.28
CA GLY A 92 4.15 20.15 3.42
C GLY A 92 3.34 20.99 4.42
N ALA A 93 2.01 20.94 4.38
CA ALA A 93 1.14 21.57 5.37
C ALA A 93 0.94 20.62 6.55
N VAL A 94 1.98 20.51 7.39
CA VAL A 94 2.00 19.63 8.58
C VAL A 94 1.89 20.48 9.84
N ASN A 95 0.85 20.24 10.64
CA ASN A 95 0.66 20.86 11.95
C ASN A 95 0.94 19.84 13.05
N VAL A 96 1.47 20.28 14.19
CA VAL A 96 1.61 19.45 15.38
C VAL A 96 0.21 19.15 15.94
N PRO A 97 -0.24 17.88 15.93
CA PRO A 97 -1.58 17.56 16.39
C PRO A 97 -1.62 17.48 17.92
N LEU A 98 -2.79 17.72 18.50
CA LEU A 98 -3.02 17.46 19.93
C LEU A 98 -2.94 15.95 20.22
N ASP A 99 -3.57 15.15 19.36
CA ASP A 99 -3.65 13.69 19.42
C ASP A 99 -3.40 13.09 18.04
N ASP A 100 -2.77 11.90 17.99
CA ASP A 100 -2.63 11.12 16.76
C ASP A 100 -2.99 9.65 17.03
N LYS A 101 -4.05 9.17 16.38
CA LYS A 101 -4.47 7.76 16.42
C LYS A 101 -3.36 6.81 15.95
N TYR A 102 -2.46 7.29 15.10
CA TYR A 102 -1.31 6.53 14.61
C TYR A 102 -0.13 6.46 15.59
N TRP A 103 -0.21 7.17 16.71
CA TRP A 103 0.60 6.92 17.89
C TRP A 103 -0.14 5.98 18.85
N VAL A 104 -1.39 6.33 19.19
CA VAL A 104 -2.17 5.64 20.23
C VAL A 104 -2.46 4.18 19.87
N ASN A 105 -2.93 3.92 18.65
CA ASN A 105 -3.39 2.59 18.25
C ASN A 105 -2.23 1.58 18.21
N PRO A 106 -1.07 1.85 17.55
CA PRO A 106 0.06 0.92 17.59
C PRO A 106 0.52 0.57 19.01
N TYR A 107 0.58 1.53 19.93
CA TYR A 107 0.94 1.25 21.33
C TYR A 107 -0.11 0.41 22.06
N ALA A 108 -1.40 0.62 21.78
CA ALA A 108 -2.47 -0.24 22.30
C ALA A 108 -2.32 -1.68 21.80
N TYR A 109 -2.02 -1.87 20.51
CA TYR A 109 -1.80 -3.20 19.93
C TYR A 109 -0.54 -3.86 20.48
N ILE A 110 0.56 -3.11 20.62
CA ILE A 110 1.81 -3.58 21.24
C ILE A 110 1.57 -4.02 22.68
N ARG A 111 0.73 -3.32 23.44
CA ARG A 111 0.34 -3.75 24.80
C ARG A 111 -0.38 -5.09 24.77
N SER A 112 -1.35 -5.28 23.88
CA SER A 112 -2.04 -6.57 23.72
C SER A 112 -1.06 -7.69 23.35
N ILE A 113 -0.10 -7.41 22.47
CA ILE A 113 0.97 -8.34 22.11
C ILE A 113 1.85 -8.70 23.30
N ASN A 114 2.29 -7.71 24.08
CA ASN A 114 3.12 -7.94 25.28
C ASN A 114 2.37 -8.76 26.34
N ILE A 115 1.03 -8.62 26.45
CA ILE A 115 0.21 -9.50 27.32
C ILE A 115 0.31 -10.95 26.84
N ILE A 116 0.12 -11.22 25.55
CA ILE A 116 0.22 -12.58 25.01
C ILE A 116 1.62 -13.16 25.25
N LEU A 117 2.68 -12.39 24.99
CA LEU A 117 4.06 -12.85 25.22
C LEU A 117 4.31 -13.17 26.70
N LYS A 118 3.87 -12.30 27.62
CA LYS A 118 3.96 -12.55 29.07
C LYS A 118 3.20 -13.82 29.49
N LYS A 119 1.99 -14.04 28.96
CA LYS A 119 1.19 -15.24 29.26
C LYS A 119 1.80 -16.49 28.62
N ALA A 120 2.40 -16.36 27.44
CA ALA A 120 3.12 -17.44 26.78
C ALA A 120 4.34 -17.87 27.59
N ASP A 121 5.07 -16.93 28.20
CA ASP A 121 6.19 -17.25 29.10
C ASP A 121 5.71 -17.99 30.37
N ALA A 122 4.56 -17.60 30.92
CA ALA A 122 3.94 -18.26 32.06
C ALA A 122 3.19 -19.57 31.74
N TYR A 123 3.02 -19.92 30.45
CA TYR A 123 2.26 -21.11 30.04
C TYR A 123 2.88 -22.40 30.58
N SER A 124 2.11 -23.19 31.34
CA SER A 124 2.57 -24.42 31.99
C SER A 124 2.55 -25.65 31.06
N GLY A 125 1.86 -25.57 29.92
CA GLY A 125 1.85 -26.63 28.91
C GLY A 125 3.11 -26.64 28.05
N LYS A 126 3.10 -27.45 26.99
CA LYS A 126 4.26 -27.60 26.11
C LYS A 126 4.43 -26.36 25.23
N LYS A 127 5.55 -25.64 25.40
CA LYS A 127 5.85 -24.41 24.65
C LYS A 127 5.84 -24.59 23.13
N GLU A 128 6.21 -25.78 22.64
CA GLU A 128 6.18 -26.07 21.21
C GLU A 128 4.78 -25.93 20.61
N ASP A 129 3.73 -26.24 21.37
CA ASP A 129 2.35 -26.21 20.89
C ASP A 129 1.85 -24.77 20.68
N ILE A 130 2.50 -23.78 21.33
CA ILE A 130 2.17 -22.34 21.20
C ILE A 130 3.22 -21.55 20.43
N LYS A 131 4.30 -22.20 19.98
CA LYS A 131 5.47 -21.55 19.38
C LYS A 131 5.11 -20.66 18.20
N GLN A 132 4.24 -21.12 17.31
CA GLN A 132 3.82 -20.34 16.14
C GLN A 132 3.06 -19.06 16.54
N TYR A 133 2.31 -19.08 17.63
CA TYR A 133 1.55 -17.93 18.11
C TYR A 133 2.46 -16.91 18.79
N VAL A 134 3.47 -17.37 19.53
CA VAL A 134 4.55 -16.50 20.06
C VAL A 134 5.32 -15.85 18.92
N ALA A 135 5.62 -16.61 17.86
CA ALA A 135 6.32 -16.10 16.68
C ALA A 135 5.48 -15.07 15.92
N ALA A 136 4.17 -15.33 15.74
CA ALA A 136 3.23 -14.38 15.14
C ALA A 136 3.11 -13.10 15.98
N ALA A 137 3.06 -13.21 17.31
CA ALA A 137 3.03 -12.06 18.22
C ALA A 137 4.28 -11.17 18.03
N LYS A 138 5.48 -11.76 17.94
CA LYS A 138 6.72 -11.01 17.67
C LYS A 138 6.72 -10.36 16.28
N PHE A 139 6.23 -11.07 15.25
CA PHE A 139 6.04 -10.50 13.92
C PHE A 139 5.17 -9.25 13.96
N PHE A 140 4.00 -9.30 14.61
CA PHE A 140 3.10 -8.14 14.68
C PHE A 140 3.63 -7.02 15.58
N ARG A 141 4.44 -7.34 16.61
CA ARG A 141 5.12 -6.30 17.38
C ARG A 141 6.10 -5.53 16.50
N ALA A 142 6.94 -6.25 15.75
CA ALA A 142 7.83 -5.67 14.75
C ALA A 142 7.05 -4.88 13.68
N TRP A 143 5.88 -5.38 13.24
CA TRP A 143 5.02 -4.69 12.28
C TRP A 143 4.58 -3.30 12.77
N HIS A 144 4.08 -3.23 14.02
CA HIS A 144 3.63 -1.97 14.60
C HIS A 144 4.77 -1.02 14.95
N TYR A 145 5.91 -1.53 15.42
CA TYR A 145 7.10 -0.68 15.59
C TYR A 145 7.64 -0.16 14.27
N PHE A 146 7.62 -0.95 13.20
CA PHE A 146 8.02 -0.46 11.87
C PHE A 146 7.07 0.64 11.38
N PHE A 147 5.76 0.49 11.60
CA PHE A 147 4.80 1.55 11.32
C PHE A 147 5.14 2.85 12.08
N LEU A 148 5.39 2.76 13.39
CA LEU A 148 5.81 3.90 14.22
C LEU A 148 7.13 4.51 13.73
N LEU A 149 8.12 3.67 13.37
CA LEU A 149 9.42 4.11 12.88
C LEU A 149 9.32 4.91 11.58
N LYS A 150 8.51 4.45 10.62
CA LYS A 150 8.28 5.17 9.35
C LYS A 150 7.58 6.52 9.55
N ARG A 151 6.75 6.62 10.59
CA ARG A 151 5.94 7.82 10.87
C ARG A 151 6.67 8.83 11.75
N PHE A 152 7.28 8.39 12.84
CA PHE A 152 7.83 9.27 13.89
C PHE A 152 9.35 9.16 14.07
N GLY A 153 10.01 8.18 13.45
CA GLY A 153 11.42 7.90 13.67
C GLY A 153 11.63 7.11 14.95
N GLY A 154 12.55 7.56 15.81
CA GLY A 154 12.75 6.93 17.12
C GLY A 154 11.52 7.08 18.02
N VAL A 155 11.16 6.04 18.75
CA VAL A 155 10.01 6.00 19.67
C VAL A 155 10.36 5.16 20.90
N PRO A 156 9.69 5.33 22.06
CA PRO A 156 9.93 4.47 23.22
C PRO A 156 9.67 3.00 22.89
N ILE A 157 10.63 2.13 23.24
CA ILE A 157 10.50 0.68 23.13
C ILE A 157 9.91 0.13 24.43
N VAL A 158 8.70 -0.40 24.33
CA VAL A 158 7.95 -1.05 25.41
C VAL A 158 7.86 -2.55 25.12
N THR A 159 8.52 -3.35 25.98
CA THR A 159 8.58 -4.82 25.85
C THR A 159 7.75 -5.55 26.91
N THR A 160 7.27 -4.83 27.91
CA THR A 160 6.45 -5.34 29.01
C THR A 160 5.03 -4.78 28.92
N VAL A 161 4.14 -5.27 29.79
CA VAL A 161 2.81 -4.67 29.99
C VAL A 161 2.99 -3.58 31.03
N PRO A 162 2.86 -2.29 30.67
CA PRO A 162 3.13 -1.21 31.61
C PRO A 162 2.15 -1.23 32.78
N ASP A 163 2.64 -0.93 33.98
CA ASP A 163 1.78 -0.58 35.10
C ASP A 163 1.27 0.87 34.93
N ILE A 164 0.09 1.19 35.46
CA ILE A 164 -0.55 2.51 35.35
C ILE A 164 0.34 3.60 35.97
N GLU A 165 1.17 3.23 36.94
CA GLU A 165 2.13 4.10 37.62
C GLU A 165 3.59 3.74 37.32
N GLY A 166 3.83 2.86 36.33
CA GLY A 166 5.16 2.38 35.99
C GLY A 166 6.08 3.47 35.45
N GLU A 167 7.35 3.47 35.88
CA GLU A 167 8.35 4.44 35.41
C GLU A 167 8.63 4.29 33.89
N GLU A 168 8.33 3.13 33.30
CA GLU A 168 8.37 2.90 31.85
C GLU A 168 7.45 3.83 31.06
N LEU A 169 6.37 4.36 31.67
CA LEU A 169 5.50 5.36 31.02
C LEU A 169 6.19 6.71 30.82
N LYS A 170 7.28 6.96 31.57
CA LYS A 170 8.12 8.15 31.49
C LYS A 170 9.39 7.92 30.68
N ALA A 171 9.54 6.76 30.02
CA ALA A 171 10.74 6.46 29.24
C ALA A 171 10.96 7.48 28.11
N PRO A 172 12.20 7.94 27.89
CA PRO A 172 12.51 8.77 26.73
C PRO A 172 12.33 7.97 25.43
N ARG A 173 12.36 8.68 24.30
CA ARG A 173 12.39 8.02 22.99
C ARG A 173 13.69 7.22 22.85
N ASN A 174 13.59 5.98 22.39
CA ASN A 174 14.75 5.32 21.79
C ASN A 174 15.04 5.94 20.43
N SER A 175 16.30 5.89 20.01
CA SER A 175 16.72 6.29 18.68
C SER A 175 16.09 5.42 17.60
N ARG A 176 16.06 5.91 16.36
CA ARG A 176 15.64 5.11 15.21
C ARG A 176 16.47 3.82 15.09
N TYR A 177 17.75 3.90 15.44
CA TYR A 177 18.72 2.81 15.36
C TYR A 177 18.41 1.69 16.37
N GLU A 178 18.07 2.05 17.61
CA GLU A 178 17.62 1.07 18.61
C GLU A 178 16.27 0.45 18.23
N VAL A 179 15.34 1.26 17.71
CA VAL A 179 14.02 0.75 17.28
C VAL A 179 14.16 -0.23 16.13
N ILE A 180 15.02 0.05 15.14
CA ILE A 180 15.23 -0.90 14.03
C ILE A 180 15.93 -2.17 14.51
N ASP A 181 16.90 -2.10 15.41
CA ASP A 181 17.55 -3.28 15.97
C ASP A 181 16.55 -4.16 16.74
N PHE A 182 15.63 -3.54 17.48
CA PHE A 182 14.53 -4.24 18.15
C PHE A 182 13.59 -4.93 17.16
N ILE A 183 13.16 -4.22 16.11
CA ILE A 183 12.33 -4.78 15.03
C ILE A 183 13.01 -6.00 14.41
N LEU A 184 14.30 -5.90 14.09
CA LEU A 184 15.05 -6.97 13.44
C LEU A 184 15.26 -8.18 14.36
N ALA A 185 15.39 -7.98 15.66
CA ALA A 185 15.44 -9.05 16.66
C ALA A 185 14.12 -9.82 16.72
N ASP A 186 12.99 -9.12 16.85
CA ASP A 186 11.66 -9.73 16.86
C ASP A 186 11.40 -10.50 15.55
N LEU A 187 11.76 -9.95 14.39
CA LEU A 187 11.60 -10.62 13.11
C LEU A 187 12.49 -11.85 12.95
N LYS A 188 13.73 -11.82 13.48
CA LYS A 188 14.61 -12.99 13.49
C LYS A 188 13.96 -14.16 14.25
N GLU A 189 13.41 -13.88 15.42
CA GLU A 189 12.74 -14.90 16.23
C GLU A 189 11.42 -15.36 15.62
N ALA A 190 10.65 -14.44 15.01
CA ALA A 190 9.44 -14.77 14.30
C ALA A 190 9.71 -15.73 13.12
N ILE A 191 10.70 -15.43 12.27
CA ILE A 191 11.09 -16.28 11.13
C ILE A 191 11.45 -17.70 11.60
N ALA A 192 12.16 -17.83 12.73
CA ALA A 192 12.55 -19.13 13.27
C ALA A 192 11.38 -19.94 13.86
N GLY A 193 10.32 -19.26 14.30
CA GLY A 193 9.18 -19.88 14.98
C GLY A 193 7.94 -20.12 14.10
N LEU A 194 7.84 -19.48 12.94
CA LEU A 194 6.69 -19.57 12.05
C LEU A 194 6.80 -20.77 11.08
N PRO A 195 5.67 -21.42 10.73
CA PRO A 195 5.64 -22.45 9.71
C PRO A 195 5.84 -21.86 8.31
N THR A 196 6.36 -22.67 7.37
CA THR A 196 6.31 -22.30 5.94
C THR A 196 4.86 -22.23 5.47
N GLU A 197 4.60 -21.46 4.40
CA GLU A 197 3.26 -21.36 3.83
C GLU A 197 2.69 -22.75 3.49
N GLN A 198 3.51 -23.63 2.94
CA GLN A 198 3.16 -25.00 2.57
C GLN A 198 2.77 -25.88 3.77
N ALA A 199 3.29 -25.56 4.95
CA ALA A 199 2.98 -26.29 6.19
C ALA A 199 1.72 -25.76 6.90
N ILE A 200 1.17 -24.62 6.49
CA ILE A 200 -0.07 -24.08 7.04
C ILE A 200 -1.27 -24.87 6.46
N PRO A 201 -2.13 -25.47 7.32
CA PRO A 201 -3.33 -26.18 6.86
C PRO A 201 -4.28 -25.27 6.06
N THR A 202 -5.05 -25.84 5.13
CA THR A 202 -5.99 -25.10 4.29
C THR A 202 -6.98 -24.24 5.09
N SER A 203 -7.46 -24.73 6.24
CA SER A 203 -8.39 -24.00 7.12
C SER A 203 -7.75 -22.82 7.87
N GLU A 204 -6.43 -22.71 7.85
CA GLU A 204 -5.64 -21.71 8.58
C GLU A 204 -4.88 -20.77 7.63
N LYS A 205 -5.14 -20.88 6.32
CA LYS A 205 -4.55 -19.99 5.31
C LYS A 205 -4.97 -18.55 5.57
N GLY A 206 -4.00 -17.65 5.47
CA GLY A 206 -4.13 -16.25 5.86
C GLY A 206 -3.31 -15.91 7.11
N HIS A 207 -2.95 -16.90 7.94
CA HIS A 207 -1.97 -16.69 9.00
C HIS A 207 -0.57 -16.40 8.44
N VAL A 208 0.21 -15.63 9.19
CA VAL A 208 1.56 -15.24 8.83
C VAL A 208 2.44 -16.50 8.75
N SER A 209 3.11 -16.65 7.61
CA SER A 209 4.09 -17.71 7.39
C SER A 209 5.51 -17.20 7.59
N LYS A 210 6.47 -18.14 7.67
CA LYS A 210 7.90 -17.85 7.60
C LYS A 210 8.22 -16.95 6.40
N TRP A 211 7.67 -17.27 5.23
CA TRP A 211 7.93 -16.51 4.00
C TRP A 211 7.39 -15.08 4.05
N ALA A 212 6.23 -14.88 4.69
CA ALA A 212 5.72 -13.53 4.96
C ALA A 212 6.64 -12.74 5.90
N ALA A 213 7.17 -13.38 6.94
CA ALA A 213 8.10 -12.76 7.88
C ALA A 213 9.45 -12.41 7.21
N GLU A 214 9.98 -13.29 6.36
CA GLU A 214 11.20 -13.01 5.58
C GLU A 214 10.99 -11.87 4.57
N ALA A 215 9.89 -11.89 3.83
CA ALA A 215 9.55 -10.81 2.89
C ALA A 215 9.38 -9.47 3.60
N PHE A 216 8.72 -9.46 4.77
CA PHE A 216 8.58 -8.26 5.57
C PHE A 216 9.91 -7.77 6.12
N LYS A 217 10.77 -8.68 6.62
CA LYS A 217 12.11 -8.32 7.09
C LYS A 217 12.96 -7.74 5.96
N ALA A 218 12.88 -8.31 4.75
CA ALA A 218 13.56 -7.76 3.57
C ALA A 218 13.09 -6.33 3.24
N ARG A 219 11.78 -6.05 3.34
CA ARG A 219 11.21 -4.69 3.21
C ARG A 219 11.78 -3.73 4.26
N VAL A 220 11.79 -4.15 5.53
CA VAL A 220 12.30 -3.36 6.66
C VAL A 220 13.79 -3.02 6.46
N LEU A 221 14.60 -4.02 6.09
CA LEU A 221 16.03 -3.86 5.84
C LEU A 221 16.31 -2.94 4.65
N LEU A 222 15.61 -3.09 3.53
CA LEU A 222 15.74 -2.20 2.37
C LEU A 222 15.36 -0.77 2.75
N TYR A 223 14.24 -0.61 3.48
CA TYR A 223 13.79 0.70 3.93
C TYR A 223 14.85 1.41 4.77
N GLU A 224 15.37 0.73 5.78
CA GLU A 224 16.38 1.31 6.66
C GLU A 224 17.70 1.57 5.94
N ALA A 225 18.17 0.63 5.11
CA ALA A 225 19.43 0.78 4.38
C ALA A 225 19.40 1.99 3.45
N THR A 226 18.32 2.15 2.69
CA THR A 226 18.15 3.29 1.77
C THR A 226 17.95 4.59 2.53
N TRP A 227 17.18 4.59 3.63
CA TRP A 227 17.06 5.75 4.51
C TRP A 227 18.42 6.21 5.03
N ARG A 228 19.24 5.30 5.58
CA ARG A 228 20.59 5.62 6.07
C ARG A 228 21.49 6.14 4.95
N LYS A 229 21.37 5.58 3.74
CA LYS A 229 22.16 5.98 2.57
C LYS A 229 21.82 7.40 2.06
N TYR A 230 20.53 7.76 2.02
CA TYR A 230 20.08 8.99 1.35
C TYR A 230 19.58 10.09 2.29
N THR A 231 19.09 9.73 3.47
CA THR A 231 18.60 10.67 4.49
C THR A 231 19.58 10.79 5.65
N GLY A 232 20.28 9.71 5.98
CA GLY A 232 21.23 9.70 7.09
C GLY A 232 20.59 10.18 8.40
N THR A 233 21.30 11.05 9.12
CA THR A 233 20.87 11.59 10.42
C THR A 233 20.07 12.90 10.30
N SER A 234 19.70 13.35 9.09
CA SER A 234 19.12 14.68 8.90
C SER A 234 17.70 14.85 9.49
N THR A 235 17.11 13.75 9.95
CA THR A 235 15.75 13.69 10.54
C THR A 235 15.77 13.23 12.00
N ASP A 236 16.96 12.95 12.53
CA ASP A 236 17.16 12.44 13.87
C ASP A 236 16.82 13.50 14.91
N PHE A 237 16.03 13.16 15.91
CA PHE A 237 15.67 14.08 16.98
C PHE A 237 16.86 14.37 17.89
N LYS A 238 16.83 15.52 18.58
CA LYS A 238 17.87 15.91 19.53
C LYS A 238 18.09 14.83 20.60
N GLY A 239 19.29 14.26 20.63
CA GLY A 239 19.70 13.26 21.60
C GLY A 239 19.53 11.81 21.16
N SER A 240 19.10 11.53 19.93
CA SER A 240 19.01 10.15 19.42
C SER A 240 20.36 9.45 19.30
N GLY A 241 21.46 10.21 19.19
CA GLY A 241 22.72 9.66 18.69
C GLY A 241 22.62 9.27 17.21
N GLY A 242 23.75 8.95 16.58
CA GLY A 242 23.80 8.33 15.26
C GLY A 242 23.79 6.80 15.36
N ALA A 243 23.81 6.13 14.21
CA ALA A 243 23.99 4.68 14.20
C ALA A 243 25.29 4.27 14.90
N ALA A 244 25.25 3.20 15.69
CA ALA A 244 26.45 2.68 16.36
C ALA A 244 27.50 2.14 15.36
N ALA A 245 27.07 1.75 14.16
CA ALA A 245 27.93 1.31 13.07
C ALA A 245 27.24 1.57 11.72
N ASP A 246 28.03 1.64 10.64
CA ASP A 246 27.50 1.57 9.28
C ASP A 246 27.03 0.14 8.98
N GLN A 247 25.72 -0.03 8.91
CA GLN A 247 25.05 -1.31 8.64
C GLN A 247 24.41 -1.36 7.24
N VAL A 248 24.60 -0.35 6.39
CA VAL A 248 23.91 -0.26 5.08
C VAL A 248 24.16 -1.51 4.25
N ASN A 249 25.43 -1.88 4.04
CA ASN A 249 25.77 -3.06 3.25
C ASN A 249 25.36 -4.38 3.93
N GLN A 250 25.36 -4.44 5.27
CA GLN A 250 24.86 -5.60 6.01
C GLN A 250 23.36 -5.79 5.76
N PHE A 251 22.57 -4.72 5.91
CA PHE A 251 21.13 -4.77 5.71
C PHE A 251 20.76 -5.11 4.27
N LEU A 252 21.46 -4.53 3.29
CA LEU A 252 21.24 -4.86 1.87
C LEU A 252 21.59 -6.32 1.57
N THR A 253 22.69 -6.84 2.13
CA THR A 253 23.08 -8.25 1.95
C THR A 253 22.01 -9.19 2.49
N GLU A 254 21.48 -8.91 3.68
CA GLU A 254 20.43 -9.71 4.27
C GLU A 254 19.10 -9.57 3.51
N ALA A 255 18.73 -8.36 3.08
CA ALA A 255 17.54 -8.14 2.26
C ALA A 255 17.58 -8.93 0.94
N ILE A 256 18.74 -8.95 0.25
CA ILE A 256 18.97 -9.74 -0.95
C ILE A 256 18.76 -11.23 -0.67
N SER A 257 19.36 -11.75 0.41
CA SER A 257 19.27 -13.16 0.78
C SER A 257 17.84 -13.59 1.08
N LEU A 258 17.12 -12.81 1.90
CA LEU A 258 15.74 -13.11 2.29
C LEU A 258 14.78 -13.01 1.11
N ALA A 259 14.90 -11.96 0.29
CA ALA A 259 14.08 -11.82 -0.90
C ALA A 259 14.31 -12.99 -1.87
N LYS A 260 15.58 -13.38 -2.08
CA LYS A 260 15.93 -14.52 -2.93
C LYS A 260 15.37 -15.85 -2.40
N ASP A 261 15.41 -16.08 -1.09
CA ASP A 261 14.85 -17.30 -0.48
C ASP A 261 13.33 -17.38 -0.71
N VAL A 262 12.61 -16.28 -0.48
CA VAL A 262 11.17 -16.19 -0.75
C VAL A 262 10.85 -16.40 -2.23
N MET A 263 11.63 -15.82 -3.15
CA MET A 263 11.46 -16.00 -4.60
C MET A 263 11.64 -17.46 -5.04
N GLN A 264 12.59 -18.17 -4.45
CA GLN A 264 12.96 -19.53 -4.88
C GLN A 264 12.14 -20.61 -4.18
N ASN A 265 11.88 -20.44 -2.88
CA ASN A 265 11.33 -21.48 -2.01
C ASN A 265 9.95 -21.14 -1.44
N GLY A 266 9.50 -19.88 -1.57
CA GLY A 266 8.21 -19.44 -1.04
C GLY A 266 7.00 -20.09 -1.71
N GLY A 267 7.14 -20.59 -2.94
CA GLY A 267 6.07 -21.26 -3.69
C GLY A 267 5.03 -20.31 -4.30
N TYR A 268 5.27 -19.01 -4.24
CA TYR A 268 4.42 -17.96 -4.80
C TYR A 268 4.65 -17.79 -6.31
N LYS A 269 3.64 -17.27 -7.02
CA LYS A 269 3.71 -17.00 -8.46
C LYS A 269 2.98 -15.71 -8.79
N LEU A 270 3.50 -14.94 -9.75
CA LEU A 270 2.77 -13.78 -10.27
C LEU A 270 1.44 -14.23 -10.87
N TRP A 271 0.37 -13.49 -10.58
CA TRP A 271 -0.93 -13.70 -11.18
C TRP A 271 -0.92 -13.14 -12.61
N ASN A 272 -0.59 -14.00 -13.57
CA ASN A 272 -0.48 -13.64 -14.98
C ASN A 272 -1.31 -14.59 -15.85
N TYR A 273 -2.42 -14.08 -16.33
CA TYR A 273 -3.38 -14.73 -17.21
C TYR A 273 -3.55 -13.95 -18.52
N ASN A 274 -2.55 -13.16 -18.93
CA ASN A 274 -2.62 -12.37 -20.16
C ASN A 274 -2.82 -13.24 -21.42
N SER A 275 -2.38 -14.51 -21.38
CA SER A 275 -2.60 -15.49 -22.45
C SER A 275 -4.06 -15.92 -22.58
N ASN A 276 -4.90 -15.70 -21.56
CA ASN A 276 -6.33 -15.94 -21.65
C ASN A 276 -7.00 -14.80 -22.42
N THR A 277 -7.61 -15.11 -23.57
CA THR A 277 -8.23 -14.13 -24.45
C THR A 277 -9.34 -13.32 -23.78
N ALA A 278 -10.05 -13.89 -22.79
CA ALA A 278 -11.06 -13.18 -22.01
C ALA A 278 -10.45 -12.09 -21.11
N ILE A 279 -9.23 -12.29 -20.62
CA ILE A 279 -8.50 -11.31 -19.82
C ILE A 279 -7.97 -10.16 -20.70
N ALA A 280 -7.74 -10.38 -21.99
CA ALA A 280 -7.34 -9.35 -22.95
C ALA A 280 -6.16 -8.50 -22.46
N ASN A 281 -5.09 -9.15 -21.98
CA ASN A 281 -3.90 -8.51 -21.42
C ASN A 281 -4.15 -7.58 -20.22
N ARG A 282 -5.21 -7.84 -19.43
CA ARG A 282 -5.59 -7.05 -18.24
C ARG A 282 -5.30 -7.75 -16.92
N SER A 283 -4.31 -8.64 -16.84
CA SER A 283 -4.05 -9.35 -15.57
C SER A 283 -3.82 -8.42 -14.39
N ASN A 284 -3.12 -7.29 -14.60
CA ASN A 284 -2.88 -6.32 -13.55
C ASN A 284 -4.17 -5.68 -12.99
N PHE A 285 -5.22 -5.52 -13.81
CA PHE A 285 -6.51 -5.02 -13.34
C PHE A 285 -7.23 -6.10 -12.54
N TYR A 286 -7.42 -7.27 -13.14
CA TYR A 286 -8.25 -8.32 -12.55
C TYR A 286 -7.64 -8.97 -11.31
N LEU A 287 -6.32 -8.90 -11.08
CA LEU A 287 -5.66 -9.32 -9.83
C LEU A 287 -6.36 -8.75 -8.59
N PHE A 288 -6.96 -7.55 -8.71
CA PHE A 288 -7.66 -6.87 -7.62
C PHE A 288 -9.19 -6.97 -7.71
N CYS A 289 -9.72 -7.82 -8.59
CA CYS A 289 -11.16 -8.01 -8.84
C CYS A 289 -11.62 -9.47 -8.65
N ILE A 290 -10.76 -10.38 -8.21
CA ILE A 290 -11.02 -11.83 -8.08
C ILE A 290 -11.85 -12.21 -6.85
N ASP A 291 -12.81 -11.38 -6.46
CA ASP A 291 -13.62 -11.56 -5.25
C ASP A 291 -14.83 -12.49 -5.44
N GLY A 292 -14.95 -13.10 -6.63
CA GLY A 292 -15.89 -14.16 -6.99
C GLY A 292 -15.82 -14.48 -8.49
N SER A 293 -16.48 -15.56 -8.93
CA SER A 293 -16.46 -16.03 -10.33
C SER A 293 -17.03 -15.03 -11.35
N GLY A 294 -17.80 -14.03 -10.91
CA GLY A 294 -18.28 -12.93 -11.77
C GLY A 294 -17.35 -11.70 -11.83
N GLY A 295 -16.27 -11.68 -11.03
CA GLY A 295 -15.40 -10.50 -10.88
C GLY A 295 -14.40 -10.30 -12.02
N ASN A 296 -14.39 -11.19 -13.00
CA ASN A 296 -13.64 -11.06 -14.23
C ASN A 296 -14.26 -11.95 -15.31
N PRO A 297 -14.03 -11.65 -16.60
CA PRO A 297 -14.62 -12.39 -17.72
C PRO A 297 -14.08 -13.82 -17.88
N ALA A 298 -13.03 -14.22 -17.14
CA ALA A 298 -12.44 -15.55 -17.23
C ALA A 298 -12.88 -16.51 -16.11
N GLY A 299 -13.75 -16.07 -15.20
CA GLY A 299 -14.23 -16.90 -14.09
C GLY A 299 -13.18 -17.20 -13.02
N LEU A 300 -12.07 -16.46 -12.99
CA LEU A 300 -10.99 -16.66 -12.01
C LEU A 300 -11.42 -16.14 -10.63
N ASP A 301 -10.94 -16.75 -9.56
CA ASP A 301 -11.27 -16.33 -8.19
C ASP A 301 -10.02 -16.35 -7.29
N LYS A 302 -10.21 -16.13 -5.99
CA LYS A 302 -9.14 -16.10 -4.99
C LYS A 302 -8.27 -17.35 -4.96
N THR A 303 -8.79 -18.52 -5.35
CA THR A 303 -8.03 -19.78 -5.38
C THR A 303 -6.95 -19.79 -6.46
N THR A 304 -7.10 -18.93 -7.47
CA THR A 304 -6.12 -18.77 -8.56
C THR A 304 -4.97 -17.84 -8.19
N ASN A 305 -5.06 -17.12 -7.06
CA ASN A 305 -4.05 -16.17 -6.64
C ASN A 305 -3.07 -16.79 -5.64
N SER A 306 -1.84 -16.95 -6.11
CA SER A 306 -0.66 -17.31 -5.30
C SER A 306 0.42 -16.21 -5.33
N GLU A 307 0.05 -14.97 -5.70
CA GLU A 307 0.95 -13.82 -5.69
C GLU A 307 0.99 -13.16 -4.30
N PHE A 308 -0.12 -13.19 -3.56
CA PHE A 308 -0.23 -12.56 -2.25
C PHE A 308 0.43 -13.45 -1.18
N ILE A 309 1.43 -12.89 -0.50
CA ILE A 309 2.22 -13.57 0.54
C ILE A 309 1.57 -13.38 1.91
N LEU A 310 1.17 -12.15 2.23
CA LEU A 310 0.36 -11.79 3.39
C LEU A 310 -0.76 -10.88 2.90
N LYS A 311 -1.98 -11.11 3.38
CA LYS A 311 -3.16 -10.39 2.94
C LYS A 311 -4.20 -10.25 4.05
N SER A 312 -4.94 -9.14 4.03
CA SER A 312 -6.20 -9.04 4.77
C SER A 312 -7.28 -9.74 3.93
N MET A 313 -7.95 -10.70 4.54
CA MET A 313 -8.95 -11.52 3.86
C MET A 313 -10.34 -10.92 3.99
N TYR A 314 -11.06 -10.89 2.87
CA TYR A 314 -12.44 -10.40 2.81
C TYR A 314 -13.37 -11.50 2.28
N ASP A 315 -14.66 -11.37 2.57
CA ASP A 315 -15.68 -12.26 2.02
C ASP A 315 -16.97 -11.46 1.84
N ILE A 316 -17.68 -11.70 0.75
CA ILE A 316 -18.89 -10.93 0.44
C ILE A 316 -19.93 -10.97 1.57
N ASN A 317 -20.05 -12.08 2.29
CA ASN A 317 -21.07 -12.29 3.31
C ASN A 317 -20.52 -12.10 4.72
N LEU A 318 -19.31 -12.60 4.99
CA LEU A 318 -18.75 -12.62 6.35
C LEU A 318 -18.01 -11.34 6.70
N ARG A 319 -17.37 -10.72 5.71
CA ARG A 319 -16.53 -9.53 5.90
C ARG A 319 -16.42 -8.74 4.59
N PRO A 320 -17.48 -8.02 4.18
CA PRO A 320 -17.38 -7.11 3.06
C PRO A 320 -16.40 -5.99 3.38
N GLY A 321 -15.86 -5.33 2.37
CA GLY A 321 -14.88 -4.25 2.52
C GLY A 321 -15.43 -3.04 3.28
N GLY A 322 -16.76 -2.86 3.34
CA GLY A 322 -17.41 -1.86 4.18
C GLY A 322 -17.17 -0.40 3.77
N ILE A 323 -16.52 -0.19 2.62
CA ILE A 323 -16.18 1.12 2.06
C ILE A 323 -16.45 1.16 0.57
N ASN A 324 -16.77 2.34 0.04
CA ASN A 324 -16.98 2.53 -1.40
C ASN A 324 -15.63 2.74 -2.11
N LEU A 325 -14.82 1.69 -2.13
CA LEU A 325 -13.46 1.72 -2.65
C LEU A 325 -13.47 2.03 -4.15
N SER A 326 -14.32 1.34 -4.91
CA SER A 326 -14.38 1.47 -6.37
C SER A 326 -14.74 2.89 -6.80
N HIS A 327 -15.73 3.51 -6.14
CA HIS A 327 -16.07 4.91 -6.38
C HIS A 327 -14.92 5.84 -6.04
N THR A 328 -14.25 5.62 -4.91
CA THR A 328 -13.21 6.53 -4.43
C THR A 328 -11.97 6.45 -5.32
N VAL A 329 -11.50 5.26 -5.69
CA VAL A 329 -10.34 5.14 -6.60
C VAL A 329 -10.65 5.71 -7.99
N GLN A 330 -11.87 5.50 -8.52
CA GLN A 330 -12.26 6.00 -9.85
C GLN A 330 -12.45 7.52 -9.93
N ASN A 331 -12.76 8.19 -8.81
CA ASN A 331 -13.01 9.63 -8.80
C ASN A 331 -11.92 10.45 -8.10
N GLN A 332 -11.19 9.85 -7.17
CA GLN A 332 -10.19 10.56 -6.35
C GLN A 332 -8.80 9.94 -6.53
N GLY A 333 -8.68 8.62 -6.73
CA GLY A 333 -7.40 7.93 -6.92
C GLY A 333 -6.75 8.17 -8.28
N LEU A 334 -6.94 9.35 -8.87
CA LEU A 334 -6.59 9.67 -10.25
C LEU A 334 -5.07 9.82 -10.42
N PRO A 335 -4.48 9.25 -11.49
CA PRO A 335 -3.08 9.47 -11.80
C PRO A 335 -2.88 10.86 -12.39
N ASN A 336 -1.68 11.39 -12.25
CA ASN A 336 -1.28 12.64 -12.90
C ASN A 336 -0.38 12.37 -14.12
N ARG A 337 0.01 13.43 -14.83
CA ARG A 337 0.91 13.40 -15.99
C ARG A 337 2.18 12.60 -15.73
N LYS A 338 2.81 12.82 -14.58
CA LYS A 338 4.04 12.14 -14.20
C LYS A 338 3.83 10.63 -14.12
N MET A 339 2.75 10.19 -13.48
CA MET A 339 2.40 8.76 -13.45
C MET A 339 2.18 8.21 -14.86
N MET A 340 1.50 8.97 -15.72
CA MET A 340 1.24 8.57 -17.11
C MET A 340 2.51 8.45 -17.96
N ASP A 341 3.55 9.25 -17.67
CA ASP A 341 4.86 9.20 -18.32
C ASP A 341 5.78 8.10 -17.77
N MET A 342 5.53 7.63 -16.54
CA MET A 342 6.26 6.50 -15.96
C MET A 342 5.90 5.16 -16.62
N TYR A 343 4.71 5.03 -17.22
CA TYR A 343 4.40 3.82 -17.98
C TYR A 343 5.22 3.78 -19.28
N LEU A 344 5.85 2.64 -19.52
CA LEU A 344 6.77 2.47 -20.65
C LEU A 344 6.02 2.28 -21.97
N CYS A 345 6.74 2.41 -23.07
CA CYS A 345 6.36 1.85 -24.35
C CYS A 345 6.67 0.34 -24.40
N THR A 346 6.09 -0.38 -25.37
CA THR A 346 6.24 -1.85 -25.49
C THR A 346 7.69 -2.29 -25.76
N ASP A 347 8.53 -1.41 -26.28
CA ASP A 347 9.98 -1.61 -26.40
C ASP A 347 10.74 -1.45 -25.08
N GLY A 348 10.03 -1.20 -23.97
CA GLY A 348 10.60 -1.06 -22.65
C GLY A 348 11.25 0.30 -22.36
N LEU A 349 11.13 1.27 -23.28
CA LEU A 349 11.68 2.61 -23.12
C LEU A 349 10.63 3.59 -22.60
N PRO A 350 11.03 4.62 -21.83
CA PRO A 350 10.12 5.70 -21.48
C PRO A 350 9.64 6.44 -22.72
N VAL A 351 8.49 7.09 -22.59
CA VAL A 351 7.88 7.87 -23.70
C VAL A 351 8.82 8.92 -24.27
N ASN A 352 9.75 9.45 -23.47
CA ASN A 352 10.73 10.44 -23.89
C ASN A 352 11.91 9.89 -24.72
N LYS A 353 12.01 8.56 -24.86
CA LYS A 353 13.09 7.86 -25.57
C LYS A 353 12.57 6.90 -26.64
N SER A 354 11.31 6.46 -26.55
CA SER A 354 10.72 5.49 -27.47
C SER A 354 10.20 6.14 -28.75
N GLY A 355 10.61 5.60 -29.91
CA GLY A 355 9.98 5.91 -31.20
C GLY A 355 8.59 5.28 -31.38
N LEU A 356 8.15 4.42 -30.46
CA LEU A 356 6.83 3.78 -30.52
C LEU A 356 5.72 4.64 -29.93
N PHE A 357 6.07 5.64 -29.12
CA PHE A 357 5.10 6.57 -28.54
C PHE A 357 4.41 7.38 -29.63
N LYS A 358 3.06 7.35 -29.67
CA LYS A 358 2.28 7.99 -30.74
C LYS A 358 1.83 9.42 -30.40
N GLY A 359 2.24 9.93 -29.23
CA GLY A 359 2.02 11.31 -28.84
C GLY A 359 0.60 11.63 -28.39
N TYR A 360 0.27 12.93 -28.45
CA TYR A 360 -0.90 13.52 -27.77
C TYR A 360 -1.94 14.09 -28.74
N LYS A 361 -1.86 13.77 -30.04
CA LYS A 361 -2.78 14.33 -31.07
C LYS A 361 -4.26 14.11 -30.70
N ASN A 362 -4.57 12.96 -30.12
CA ASN A 362 -5.84 12.62 -29.50
C ASN A 362 -5.62 11.61 -28.38
N VAL A 363 -6.64 11.39 -27.56
CA VAL A 363 -6.53 10.50 -26.39
C VAL A 363 -6.06 9.09 -26.79
N SER A 364 -6.64 8.51 -27.84
CA SER A 364 -6.30 7.16 -28.29
C SER A 364 -4.81 6.97 -28.56
N LYS A 365 -4.12 7.98 -29.12
CA LYS A 365 -2.69 7.90 -29.46
C LYS A 365 -1.81 7.74 -28.23
N GLU A 366 -2.17 8.35 -27.11
CA GLU A 366 -1.37 8.26 -25.89
C GLU A 366 -1.25 6.81 -25.37
N TYR A 367 -2.27 5.97 -25.60
CA TYR A 367 -2.35 4.59 -25.12
C TYR A 367 -1.80 3.54 -26.11
N GLN A 368 -1.38 3.94 -27.31
CA GLN A 368 -0.85 3.00 -28.32
C GLN A 368 0.59 2.59 -28.01
N ASN A 369 0.89 1.29 -28.13
CA ASN A 369 2.20 0.69 -27.85
C ASN A 369 2.71 0.99 -26.44
N ARG A 370 1.82 0.88 -25.45
CA ARG A 370 2.12 1.18 -24.05
C ARG A 370 2.00 -0.06 -23.17
N ASP A 371 2.62 0.06 -22.00
CA ASP A 371 2.53 -0.87 -20.87
C ASP A 371 1.08 -1.30 -20.57
N TYR A 372 0.86 -2.61 -20.40
CA TYR A 372 -0.46 -3.15 -20.07
C TYR A 372 -0.99 -2.67 -18.72
N ARG A 373 -0.15 -2.26 -17.78
CA ARG A 373 -0.57 -1.63 -16.51
C ARG A 373 -1.21 -0.28 -16.75
N LEU A 374 -0.72 0.52 -17.70
CA LEU A 374 -1.40 1.76 -18.09
C LEU A 374 -2.83 1.44 -18.53
N LEU A 375 -2.96 0.47 -19.42
CA LEU A 375 -4.26 0.10 -19.96
C LEU A 375 -5.17 -0.51 -18.87
N SER A 376 -4.62 -1.33 -17.98
CA SER A 376 -5.34 -1.93 -16.85
C SER A 376 -5.81 -0.90 -15.85
N TYR A 377 -4.93 -0.02 -15.39
CA TYR A 377 -5.22 0.89 -14.30
C TYR A 377 -5.97 2.12 -14.79
N VAL A 378 -5.70 2.62 -15.98
CA VAL A 378 -6.38 3.84 -16.46
C VAL A 378 -7.68 3.53 -17.19
N LEU A 379 -7.76 2.41 -17.93
CA LEU A 379 -8.96 2.07 -18.70
C LEU A 379 -9.81 0.96 -18.07
N GLY A 380 -9.31 0.22 -17.07
CA GLY A 380 -10.01 -0.92 -16.51
C GLY A 380 -10.28 -1.96 -17.59
N ASN A 381 -11.51 -2.44 -17.73
CA ASN A 381 -11.93 -3.32 -18.82
C ASN A 381 -12.38 -2.58 -20.10
N LYS A 382 -12.25 -1.25 -20.14
CA LYS A 382 -12.68 -0.43 -21.29
C LYS A 382 -11.56 -0.34 -22.33
N LYS A 383 -11.95 -0.01 -23.56
CA LYS A 383 -11.02 0.35 -24.64
C LYS A 383 -10.54 1.79 -24.47
N ALA A 384 -9.42 2.12 -25.11
CA ALA A 384 -8.99 3.50 -25.21
C ALA A 384 -10.09 4.32 -25.90
N PRO A 385 -10.39 5.54 -25.44
CA PRO A 385 -11.40 6.41 -26.04
C PRO A 385 -11.06 6.73 -27.50
N ASP A 386 -12.08 6.76 -28.36
CA ASP A 386 -11.92 7.19 -29.76
C ASP A 386 -11.69 8.71 -29.83
N SER A 387 -11.01 9.17 -30.88
CA SER A 387 -10.77 10.60 -31.07
C SER A 387 -12.11 11.36 -31.12
N GLY A 388 -12.20 12.42 -30.33
CA GLY A 388 -13.36 13.29 -30.23
C GLY A 388 -14.49 12.81 -29.33
N THR A 389 -14.34 11.66 -28.67
CA THR A 389 -15.33 11.16 -27.69
C THR A 389 -15.16 11.75 -26.30
N ILE A 390 -14.04 12.41 -26.01
CA ILE A 390 -13.78 13.03 -24.72
C ILE A 390 -13.97 14.54 -24.80
N THR A 391 -14.76 15.04 -23.87
CA THR A 391 -14.75 16.44 -23.44
C THR A 391 -14.06 16.52 -22.09
N LEU A 392 -13.02 17.34 -22.00
CA LEU A 392 -12.38 17.69 -20.74
C LEU A 392 -13.13 18.86 -20.14
N ASP A 393 -14.04 18.52 -19.25
CA ASP A 393 -14.90 19.44 -18.51
C ASP A 393 -14.83 19.08 -17.01
N GLY A 394 -13.76 19.55 -16.36
CA GLY A 394 -13.62 19.43 -14.92
C GLY A 394 -12.87 18.23 -14.36
N LYS A 395 -12.29 17.38 -15.20
CA LYS A 395 -11.46 16.23 -14.78
C LYS A 395 -10.02 16.36 -15.27
N VAL A 396 -9.11 15.68 -14.58
CA VAL A 396 -7.66 15.67 -14.86
C VAL A 396 -7.25 15.00 -16.18
N GLY A 397 -8.23 14.49 -16.93
CA GLY A 397 -8.06 13.78 -18.21
C GLY A 397 -7.78 12.27 -18.05
N TYR A 398 -7.68 11.78 -16.82
CA TYR A 398 -7.37 10.39 -16.50
C TYR A 398 -8.35 9.79 -15.50
N THR A 399 -8.40 8.46 -15.49
CA THR A 399 -9.20 7.63 -14.57
C THR A 399 -8.31 6.61 -13.87
N ASN A 400 -8.81 5.98 -12.81
CA ASN A 400 -8.13 4.86 -12.15
C ASN A 400 -9.11 3.72 -11.83
N PHE A 401 -8.73 2.51 -12.16
CA PHE A 401 -9.46 1.27 -11.94
C PHE A 401 -8.67 0.26 -11.10
N LYS A 402 -7.42 0.57 -10.70
CA LYS A 402 -6.70 -0.30 -9.77
C LYS A 402 -7.45 -0.36 -8.44
N LEU A 403 -7.58 -1.56 -7.89
CA LEU A 403 -8.38 -1.88 -6.69
C LEU A 403 -9.91 -1.72 -6.84
N SER A 404 -10.40 -1.27 -8.00
CA SER A 404 -11.84 -1.18 -8.25
C SER A 404 -12.42 -2.55 -8.58
N ALA A 405 -13.63 -2.83 -8.10
CA ALA A 405 -14.38 -3.99 -8.57
C ALA A 405 -14.65 -3.90 -10.08
N TYR A 406 -14.68 -5.06 -10.75
CA TYR A 406 -15.05 -5.17 -12.16
C TYR A 406 -16.46 -4.62 -12.38
N ASN A 407 -16.70 -3.89 -13.47
CA ASN A 407 -18.02 -3.33 -13.82
C ASN A 407 -18.77 -2.64 -12.66
N TYR A 408 -18.07 -2.00 -11.73
CA TYR A 408 -18.69 -1.22 -10.67
C TYR A 408 -19.57 -0.09 -11.27
N PRO A 409 -20.80 0.16 -10.75
CA PRO A 409 -21.47 -0.50 -9.62
C PRO A 409 -22.39 -1.67 -9.99
N THR A 410 -22.38 -2.13 -11.25
CA THR A 410 -23.30 -3.15 -11.75
C THR A 410 -22.99 -4.55 -11.23
N TYR A 411 -21.71 -4.93 -11.15
CA TYR A 411 -21.31 -6.24 -10.61
C TYR A 411 -21.24 -6.22 -9.07
N ARG A 412 -20.68 -5.17 -8.48
CA ARG A 412 -20.64 -4.94 -7.03
C ARG A 412 -21.29 -3.61 -6.72
N THR A 413 -22.25 -3.63 -5.79
CA THR A 413 -22.81 -2.39 -5.26
C THR A 413 -21.83 -1.74 -4.28
N SER A 414 -22.05 -0.46 -3.99
CA SER A 414 -21.24 0.31 -3.05
C SER A 414 -21.10 -0.40 -1.69
N ASN A 415 -19.89 -0.43 -1.13
CA ASN A 415 -19.54 -1.00 0.18
C ASN A 415 -19.59 -2.54 0.25
N GLN A 416 -19.83 -3.23 -0.86
CA GLN A 416 -19.87 -4.70 -0.95
C GLN A 416 -18.67 -5.29 -1.69
N GLU A 417 -17.67 -4.47 -2.01
CA GLU A 417 -16.38 -4.92 -2.50
C GLU A 417 -15.75 -5.91 -1.53
N SER A 418 -15.19 -7.02 -2.02
CA SER A 418 -14.72 -8.12 -1.16
C SER A 418 -13.40 -8.74 -1.60
N GLN A 419 -12.63 -8.05 -2.45
CA GLN A 419 -11.28 -8.44 -2.82
C GLN A 419 -10.35 -8.46 -1.60
N ASP A 420 -9.41 -9.40 -1.56
CA ASP A 420 -8.38 -9.40 -0.52
C ASP A 420 -7.45 -8.20 -0.70
N TYR A 421 -6.98 -7.61 0.40
CA TYR A 421 -5.97 -6.56 0.36
C TYR A 421 -4.57 -7.16 0.52
N PRO A 422 -3.65 -7.03 -0.45
CA PRO A 422 -2.29 -7.53 -0.29
C PRO A 422 -1.49 -6.63 0.66
N GLN A 423 -1.07 -7.20 1.78
CA GLN A 423 -0.12 -6.57 2.69
C GLN A 423 1.31 -6.72 2.19
N ILE A 424 1.61 -7.88 1.61
CA ILE A 424 2.89 -8.25 0.99
C ILE A 424 2.57 -9.15 -0.20
N ARG A 425 3.18 -8.90 -1.35
CA ARG A 425 3.01 -9.73 -2.55
C ARG A 425 4.34 -9.95 -3.28
N LEU A 426 4.43 -11.04 -4.05
CA LEU A 426 5.67 -11.47 -4.70
C LEU A 426 6.31 -10.40 -5.58
N ALA A 427 5.51 -9.56 -6.24
CA ALA A 427 6.06 -8.47 -7.05
C ALA A 427 6.92 -7.49 -6.25
N GLU A 428 6.54 -7.19 -5.01
CA GLU A 428 7.35 -6.35 -4.14
C GLU A 428 8.67 -7.04 -3.79
N VAL A 429 8.66 -8.36 -3.56
CA VAL A 429 9.88 -9.13 -3.25
C VAL A 429 10.86 -9.08 -4.42
N TYR A 430 10.38 -9.19 -5.67
CA TYR A 430 11.22 -8.98 -6.86
C TYR A 430 11.84 -7.59 -6.90
N LEU A 431 11.06 -6.56 -6.56
CA LEU A 431 11.53 -5.18 -6.54
C LEU A 431 12.54 -4.95 -5.40
N ILE A 432 12.33 -5.55 -4.23
CA ILE A 432 13.27 -5.50 -3.11
C ILE A 432 14.61 -6.13 -3.50
N TYR A 433 14.59 -7.32 -4.11
CA TYR A 433 15.80 -8.01 -4.56
C TYR A 433 16.62 -7.16 -5.53
N ALA A 434 15.97 -6.62 -6.57
CA ALA A 434 16.63 -5.84 -7.59
C ALA A 434 17.18 -4.51 -7.07
N GLU A 435 16.38 -3.78 -6.29
CA GLU A 435 16.81 -2.52 -5.69
C GLU A 435 17.97 -2.75 -4.72
N ALA A 436 17.88 -3.77 -3.85
CA ALA A 436 18.94 -4.04 -2.88
C ALA A 436 20.27 -4.43 -3.54
N LEU A 437 20.25 -5.22 -4.62
CA LEU A 437 21.45 -5.53 -5.42
C LEU A 437 22.09 -4.28 -6.01
N MET A 438 21.28 -3.43 -6.66
CA MET A 438 21.75 -2.20 -7.29
C MET A 438 22.31 -1.23 -6.25
N GLU A 439 21.61 -1.04 -5.13
CA GLU A 439 22.00 -0.14 -4.05
C GLU A 439 23.29 -0.58 -3.35
N LYS A 440 23.52 -1.90 -3.21
CA LYS A 440 24.70 -2.48 -2.55
C LYS A 440 25.92 -2.50 -3.46
N ASN A 441 25.74 -2.95 -4.70
CA ASN A 441 26.86 -3.28 -5.58
C ASN A 441 27.13 -2.18 -6.62
N GLY A 442 26.19 -1.25 -6.84
CA GLY A 442 26.23 -0.32 -7.97
C GLY A 442 25.97 -0.98 -9.32
N PHE A 443 25.59 -2.26 -9.34
CA PHE A 443 25.35 -3.06 -10.53
C PHE A 443 24.38 -4.22 -10.24
N ILE A 444 23.63 -4.63 -11.27
CA ILE A 444 22.76 -5.81 -11.26
C ILE A 444 22.91 -6.56 -12.60
N SER A 445 23.03 -7.89 -12.55
CA SER A 445 23.21 -8.70 -13.75
C SER A 445 21.90 -8.87 -14.53
N ASP A 446 21.98 -9.12 -15.84
CA ASP A 446 20.79 -9.44 -16.65
C ASP A 446 20.09 -10.72 -16.16
N ALA A 447 20.82 -11.68 -15.56
CA ALA A 447 20.24 -12.86 -14.94
C ALA A 447 19.41 -12.51 -13.70
N ASP A 448 19.91 -11.61 -12.85
CA ASP A 448 19.18 -11.11 -11.68
C ASP A 448 17.94 -10.31 -12.12
N LEU A 449 18.07 -9.44 -13.12
CA LEU A 449 16.93 -8.73 -13.73
C LEU A 449 15.87 -9.71 -14.26
N ASN A 450 16.30 -10.77 -14.95
CA ASN A 450 15.43 -11.83 -15.48
C ASN A 450 14.71 -12.62 -14.40
N SER A 451 15.37 -12.90 -13.27
CA SER A 451 14.77 -13.60 -12.14
C SER A 451 13.82 -12.72 -11.30
N SER A 452 13.85 -11.40 -11.47
CA SER A 452 13.13 -10.44 -10.64
C SER A 452 12.24 -9.50 -11.46
N ILE A 453 12.67 -8.27 -11.74
CA ILE A 453 11.81 -7.23 -12.32
C ILE A 453 11.30 -7.59 -13.72
N ASN A 454 12.04 -8.38 -14.50
CA ASN A 454 11.60 -8.77 -15.83
C ASN A 454 10.41 -9.75 -15.80
N GLN A 455 10.14 -10.39 -14.66
CA GLN A 455 8.89 -11.13 -14.45
C GLN A 455 7.69 -10.17 -14.45
N LEU A 456 7.85 -8.98 -13.86
CA LEU A 456 6.83 -7.92 -13.86
C LEU A 456 6.66 -7.30 -15.24
N ARG A 457 7.78 -7.00 -15.92
CA ARG A 457 7.78 -6.44 -17.28
C ARG A 457 7.14 -7.39 -18.30
N ALA A 458 7.37 -8.70 -18.15
CA ALA A 458 6.69 -9.70 -18.96
C ALA A 458 5.16 -9.68 -18.76
N ARG A 459 4.67 -9.59 -17.51
CA ARG A 459 3.22 -9.41 -17.22
C ARG A 459 2.70 -8.05 -17.71
N ALA A 460 3.55 -7.03 -17.74
CA ALA A 460 3.22 -5.71 -18.26
C ALA A 460 3.27 -5.61 -19.79
N GLY A 461 3.73 -6.66 -20.50
CA GLY A 461 3.81 -6.66 -21.96
C GLY A 461 4.84 -5.68 -22.52
N VAL A 462 5.90 -5.38 -21.75
CA VAL A 462 7.00 -4.50 -22.18
C VAL A 462 8.30 -5.29 -22.27
N ALA A 463 9.21 -4.87 -23.16
CA ALA A 463 10.51 -5.52 -23.33
C ALA A 463 11.30 -5.58 -22.01
N PRO A 464 12.11 -6.63 -21.80
CA PRO A 464 12.89 -6.80 -20.58
C PRO A 464 13.87 -5.63 -20.38
N LEU A 465 14.09 -5.24 -19.13
CA LEU A 465 15.20 -4.36 -18.76
C LEU A 465 16.50 -5.16 -18.85
N THR A 466 17.49 -4.61 -19.53
CA THR A 466 18.83 -5.18 -19.65
C THR A 466 19.87 -4.08 -19.50
N ASN A 467 21.09 -4.44 -19.12
CA ASN A 467 22.21 -3.52 -19.08
C ASN A 467 22.47 -2.87 -20.45
N ALA A 468 22.25 -3.62 -21.54
CA ALA A 468 22.35 -3.10 -22.91
C ALA A 468 21.25 -2.06 -23.22
N LEU A 469 19.99 -2.33 -22.85
CA LEU A 469 18.89 -1.39 -23.06
C LEU A 469 19.14 -0.07 -22.31
N VAL A 470 19.63 -0.14 -21.07
CA VAL A 470 19.96 1.04 -20.26
C VAL A 470 21.09 1.84 -20.89
N THR A 471 22.20 1.18 -21.22
CA THR A 471 23.40 1.82 -21.76
C THR A 471 23.14 2.46 -23.13
N ASN A 472 22.48 1.74 -24.04
CA ASN A 472 22.26 2.19 -25.41
C ASN A 472 21.31 3.39 -25.51
N ASN A 473 20.51 3.67 -24.47
CA ASN A 473 19.52 4.75 -24.47
C ASN A 473 19.83 5.88 -23.47
N GLY A 474 20.99 5.80 -22.80
CA GLY A 474 21.42 6.77 -21.79
C GLY A 474 20.45 6.84 -20.61
N LEU A 475 19.99 5.69 -20.14
CA LEU A 475 19.14 5.56 -18.95
C LEU A 475 20.01 5.30 -17.71
N ASN A 476 19.42 5.43 -16.52
CA ASN A 476 20.04 5.03 -15.26
C ASN A 476 19.34 3.77 -14.71
N MET A 477 20.10 2.71 -14.43
CA MET A 477 19.54 1.43 -13.98
C MET A 477 18.73 1.56 -12.68
N LEU A 478 19.20 2.34 -11.71
CA LEU A 478 18.49 2.54 -10.45
C LEU A 478 17.18 3.30 -10.66
N ASP A 479 17.17 4.32 -11.51
CA ASP A 479 15.94 5.06 -11.84
C ASP A 479 14.92 4.17 -12.55
N GLU A 480 15.35 3.25 -13.42
CA GLU A 480 14.47 2.28 -14.08
C GLU A 480 13.89 1.26 -13.07
N ILE A 481 14.69 0.79 -12.10
CA ILE A 481 14.19 -0.07 -11.00
C ILE A 481 13.18 0.68 -10.14
N ARG A 482 13.47 1.94 -9.77
CA ARG A 482 12.57 2.80 -8.99
C ARG A 482 11.29 3.12 -9.77
N ARG A 483 11.36 3.32 -11.09
CA ARG A 483 10.18 3.47 -11.97
C ARG A 483 9.34 2.21 -11.95
N GLU A 484 9.96 1.04 -12.15
CA GLU A 484 9.26 -0.25 -12.12
C GLU A 484 8.54 -0.44 -10.77
N ARG A 485 9.21 -0.11 -9.66
CA ARG A 485 8.60 -0.12 -8.31
C ARG A 485 7.38 0.80 -8.21
N THR A 486 7.51 2.02 -8.72
CA THR A 486 6.44 3.02 -8.68
C THR A 486 5.22 2.58 -9.49
N VAL A 487 5.45 2.10 -10.72
CA VAL A 487 4.39 1.66 -11.63
C VAL A 487 3.69 0.42 -11.10
N GLU A 488 4.47 -0.54 -10.61
CA GLU A 488 3.97 -1.80 -10.10
C GLU A 488 3.12 -1.63 -8.84
N LEU A 489 3.60 -0.82 -7.88
CA LEU A 489 2.99 -0.64 -6.56
C LEU A 489 2.08 0.60 -6.45
N TYR A 490 1.73 1.22 -7.58
CA TYR A 490 0.81 2.37 -7.61
C TYR A 490 -0.48 2.10 -6.83
N GLY A 491 -0.91 3.02 -5.97
CA GLY A 491 -2.12 2.87 -5.16
C GLY A 491 -2.01 1.88 -3.99
N GLU A 492 -0.84 1.28 -3.76
CA GLU A 492 -0.64 0.26 -2.71
C GLU A 492 0.09 0.80 -1.47
N CYS A 493 0.05 2.12 -1.25
CA CYS A 493 0.53 2.79 -0.02
C CYS A 493 2.06 2.84 0.16
N PHE A 494 2.84 2.84 -0.92
CA PHE A 494 4.31 2.84 -0.87
C PHE A 494 4.96 4.19 -1.20
N ARG A 495 4.30 5.04 -2.01
CA ARG A 495 5.02 6.11 -2.72
C ARG A 495 5.71 7.10 -1.79
N TYR A 496 5.02 7.58 -0.76
CA TYR A 496 5.61 8.52 0.20
C TYR A 496 6.84 7.95 0.91
N ASP A 497 6.76 6.70 1.33
CA ASP A 497 7.85 6.04 2.03
C ASP A 497 9.05 5.79 1.10
N ASP A 498 8.80 5.45 -0.16
CA ASP A 498 9.83 5.33 -1.19
C ASP A 498 10.52 6.68 -1.46
N LEU A 499 9.77 7.76 -1.65
CA LEU A 499 10.34 9.10 -1.86
C LEU A 499 11.22 9.56 -0.68
N LYS A 500 10.76 9.30 0.56
CA LYS A 500 11.50 9.65 1.77
C LYS A 500 12.77 8.82 1.94
N ARG A 501 12.70 7.49 1.80
CA ARG A 501 13.90 6.64 1.96
C ARG A 501 14.91 6.81 0.82
N TRP A 502 14.49 7.32 -0.33
CA TRP A 502 15.39 7.73 -1.42
C TRP A 502 15.94 9.15 -1.25
N GLY A 503 15.49 9.90 -0.26
CA GLY A 503 15.97 11.25 0.03
C GLY A 503 15.56 12.30 -1.00
N ILE A 504 14.56 12.02 -1.83
CA ILE A 504 14.11 12.88 -2.95
C ILE A 504 12.73 13.50 -2.72
N ALA A 505 12.10 13.29 -1.56
CA ALA A 505 10.72 13.71 -1.33
C ALA A 505 10.51 15.22 -1.47
N GLU A 506 11.44 16.07 -1.02
CA GLU A 506 11.33 17.53 -1.20
C GLU A 506 11.44 17.93 -2.66
N HIS A 507 12.23 17.22 -3.46
CA HIS A 507 12.29 17.49 -4.89
C HIS A 507 10.97 17.10 -5.55
N GLU A 508 10.51 15.86 -5.33
CA GLU A 508 9.36 15.31 -6.06
C GLU A 508 8.02 15.89 -5.61
N LEU A 509 7.83 16.15 -4.31
CA LEU A 509 6.55 16.64 -3.77
C LEU A 509 6.35 18.14 -3.93
N ASN A 510 7.39 18.89 -4.28
CA ASN A 510 7.32 20.33 -4.58
C ASN A 510 7.20 20.63 -6.09
N GLN A 511 7.08 19.62 -6.94
CA GLN A 511 6.78 19.84 -8.36
C GLN A 511 5.29 20.17 -8.55
N SER A 512 4.97 20.91 -9.62
CA SER A 512 3.59 21.12 -10.03
C SER A 512 2.95 19.78 -10.44
N VAL A 513 1.71 19.56 -10.00
CA VAL A 513 0.90 18.42 -10.41
C VAL A 513 0.12 18.79 -11.66
N CYS A 514 0.33 18.03 -12.73
CA CYS A 514 -0.26 18.29 -14.04
C CYS A 514 -1.15 17.13 -14.48
N GLY A 515 -2.22 17.43 -15.21
CA GLY A 515 -3.11 16.46 -15.85
C GLY A 515 -2.72 16.21 -17.31
N MET A 516 -3.72 15.96 -18.15
CA MET A 516 -3.48 15.64 -19.55
C MET A 516 -2.81 16.77 -20.34
N VAL A 517 -1.94 16.38 -21.29
CA VAL A 517 -1.35 17.29 -22.28
C VAL A 517 -2.45 17.70 -23.25
N VAL A 518 -2.67 19.00 -23.37
CA VAL A 518 -3.70 19.59 -24.25
C VAL A 518 -3.11 20.13 -25.54
N GLY A 519 -1.78 20.22 -25.67
CA GLY A 519 -1.08 20.60 -26.90
C GLY A 519 -0.53 22.02 -26.86
N GLY A 520 -0.49 22.68 -28.01
CA GLY A 520 -0.03 24.06 -28.13
C GLY A 520 0.16 24.48 -29.59
N ALA A 521 0.60 25.72 -29.82
CA ALA A 521 0.78 26.26 -31.17
C ALA A 521 1.78 25.45 -32.01
N SER A 522 2.81 24.86 -31.38
CA SER A 522 3.80 24.00 -32.03
C SER A 522 3.36 22.54 -32.19
N TYR A 523 2.27 22.14 -31.52
CA TYR A 523 1.75 20.77 -31.54
C TYR A 523 0.23 20.78 -31.37
N GLU A 524 -0.48 20.84 -32.49
CA GLU A 524 -1.95 20.82 -32.47
C GLU A 524 -2.50 19.48 -31.99
N THR A 525 -3.60 19.50 -31.26
CA THR A 525 -4.34 18.32 -30.77
C THR A 525 -5.83 18.50 -31.03
N GLU A 526 -6.64 17.49 -30.73
CA GLU A 526 -8.11 17.63 -30.76
C GLU A 526 -8.67 18.60 -29.69
N PHE A 527 -7.84 19.00 -28.72
CA PHE A 527 -8.19 19.95 -27.66
C PHE A 527 -7.78 21.39 -28.00
N LYS A 528 -6.60 21.56 -28.62
CA LYS A 528 -6.04 22.88 -28.99
C LYS A 528 -5.45 22.89 -30.41
N VAL A 529 -5.84 23.90 -31.19
CA VAL A 529 -5.32 24.17 -32.54
C VAL A 529 -4.53 25.48 -32.58
N ALA A 530 -3.50 25.57 -33.42
CA ALA A 530 -2.52 26.65 -33.35
C ALA A 530 -3.09 28.03 -33.70
N SER A 531 -4.14 28.08 -34.51
CA SER A 531 -4.78 29.31 -34.96
C SER A 531 -5.70 29.99 -33.93
N LYS A 532 -5.90 29.41 -32.74
CA LYS A 532 -6.96 29.84 -31.79
C LYS A 532 -6.52 29.94 -30.32
N VAL A 533 -5.25 30.25 -30.08
CA VAL A 533 -4.61 30.24 -28.74
C VAL A 533 -4.91 31.51 -27.90
N ASP A 534 -5.90 32.33 -28.27
CA ASP A 534 -6.25 33.63 -27.63
C ASP A 534 -7.53 33.52 -26.75
N PRO A 535 -7.65 34.20 -25.59
CA PRO A 535 -7.52 33.58 -24.27
C PRO A 535 -8.76 33.85 -23.39
N THR A 536 -9.85 34.40 -23.97
CA THR A 536 -11.08 34.71 -23.24
C THR A 536 -12.11 33.57 -23.30
N VAL A 537 -11.92 32.59 -24.20
CA VAL A 537 -12.93 31.59 -24.59
C VAL A 537 -12.30 30.28 -25.12
N ASP A 538 -11.32 29.69 -24.44
CA ASP A 538 -10.52 28.52 -24.93
C ASP A 538 -11.30 27.17 -25.06
N SER A 539 -12.55 27.25 -25.53
CA SER A 539 -13.48 26.20 -25.95
C SER A 539 -13.61 26.12 -27.47
N ALA A 540 -12.55 26.42 -28.24
CA ALA A 540 -12.65 26.53 -29.69
C ALA A 540 -12.88 25.20 -30.45
N THR A 541 -12.89 24.05 -29.75
CA THR A 541 -13.37 22.75 -30.26
C THR A 541 -14.59 22.22 -29.49
N GLY A 542 -15.03 22.90 -28.42
CA GLY A 542 -16.03 22.39 -27.46
C GLY A 542 -15.57 21.19 -26.61
N LYS A 543 -14.34 20.68 -26.82
CA LYS A 543 -13.80 19.49 -26.13
C LYS A 543 -12.89 19.81 -24.95
N TYR A 544 -12.58 21.08 -24.73
CA TYR A 544 -11.70 21.55 -23.67
C TYR A 544 -12.32 22.78 -23.02
N ILE A 545 -12.57 22.73 -21.71
CA ILE A 545 -13.15 23.85 -20.95
C ILE A 545 -12.25 24.13 -19.74
N VAL A 546 -11.33 25.10 -19.91
CA VAL A 546 -10.30 25.49 -18.93
C VAL A 546 -10.85 25.77 -17.53
N ARG A 547 -12.03 26.38 -17.43
CA ARG A 547 -12.54 26.94 -16.17
C ARG A 547 -13.05 25.91 -15.18
N ASN A 548 -13.29 24.67 -15.61
CA ASN A 548 -14.04 23.70 -14.80
C ASN A 548 -13.15 22.70 -14.05
N TYR A 549 -11.83 22.70 -14.28
CA TYR A 549 -10.91 21.72 -13.67
C TYR A 549 -10.86 21.77 -12.15
N GLU A 550 -10.86 20.58 -11.53
CA GLU A 550 -10.43 20.39 -10.15
C GLU A 550 -9.00 20.93 -9.98
N LYS A 551 -8.91 22.13 -9.44
CA LYS A 551 -7.64 22.82 -9.17
C LYS A 551 -7.65 23.43 -7.79
N THR A 552 -6.47 23.58 -7.21
CA THR A 552 -6.33 24.40 -6.01
C THR A 552 -6.62 25.87 -6.31
N ALA A 553 -7.17 26.56 -5.31
CA ALA A 553 -7.30 28.01 -5.34
C ALA A 553 -5.91 28.63 -5.57
N GLY A 554 -5.81 29.55 -6.54
CA GLY A 554 -4.53 30.21 -6.90
C GLY A 554 -3.79 29.61 -8.10
N SER A 555 -4.20 28.46 -8.64
CA SER A 555 -3.55 27.79 -9.80
C SER A 555 -3.71 28.50 -11.18
N GLY A 556 -3.86 29.83 -11.20
CA GLY A 556 -3.84 30.66 -12.41
C GLY A 556 -4.74 30.21 -13.56
N ASP A 557 -4.21 30.35 -14.78
CA ASP A 557 -4.85 30.10 -16.10
C ASP A 557 -5.27 28.63 -16.33
N GLY A 558 -5.04 27.72 -15.37
CA GLY A 558 -5.45 26.32 -15.47
C GLY A 558 -4.55 25.44 -16.35
N GLU A 559 -3.43 25.99 -16.83
CA GLU A 559 -2.45 25.29 -17.65
C GLU A 559 -1.01 25.66 -17.28
N THR A 560 -0.10 24.71 -17.49
CA THR A 560 1.34 24.94 -17.40
C THR A 560 2.07 24.22 -18.53
N VAL A 561 3.34 24.54 -18.73
CA VAL A 561 4.19 23.87 -19.73
C VAL A 561 4.87 22.67 -19.08
N VAL A 562 4.73 21.51 -19.71
CA VAL A 562 5.44 20.27 -19.34
C VAL A 562 6.42 19.87 -20.45
N SER A 563 7.55 19.30 -20.06
CA SER A 563 8.54 18.79 -21.01
C SER A 563 8.08 17.47 -21.63
N THR A 564 8.05 17.37 -22.96
CA THR A 564 7.67 16.16 -23.69
C THR A 564 8.67 15.83 -24.80
N VAL A 565 8.51 14.70 -25.50
CA VAL A 565 9.29 14.40 -26.73
C VAL A 565 9.12 15.43 -27.84
N TYR A 566 8.03 16.18 -27.84
CA TYR A 566 7.73 17.20 -28.85
C TYR A 566 8.08 18.61 -28.37
N GLY A 567 8.92 18.72 -27.33
CA GLY A 567 9.25 19.97 -26.66
C GLY A 567 8.28 20.32 -25.53
N GLY A 568 8.31 21.59 -25.10
CA GLY A 568 7.40 22.10 -24.08
C GLY A 568 5.97 22.22 -24.62
N LEU A 569 5.04 21.45 -24.05
CA LEU A 569 3.61 21.48 -24.41
C LEU A 569 2.76 21.91 -23.22
N LYS A 570 1.57 22.47 -23.49
CA LYS A 570 0.61 22.80 -22.44
C LYS A 570 -0.04 21.53 -21.91
N ALA A 571 -0.13 21.44 -20.59
CA ALA A 571 -0.91 20.46 -19.87
C ALA A 571 -1.80 21.15 -18.84
N ILE A 572 -2.88 20.48 -18.44
CA ILE A 572 -3.76 20.96 -17.36
C ILE A 572 -2.94 21.12 -16.09
N LEU A 573 -2.98 22.30 -15.47
CA LEU A 573 -2.38 22.54 -14.16
C LEU A 573 -3.41 22.24 -13.07
N ILE A 574 -3.10 21.26 -12.21
CA ILE A 574 -3.99 20.79 -11.15
C ILE A 574 -3.60 21.43 -9.82
N ASP A 575 -2.31 21.42 -9.50
CA ASP A 575 -1.78 22.02 -8.29
C ASP A 575 -0.40 22.62 -8.55
N ASP A 576 -0.28 23.93 -8.34
CA ASP A 576 0.97 24.65 -8.57
C ASP A 576 2.04 24.30 -7.52
N ALA A 577 3.30 24.25 -7.95
CA ALA A 577 4.46 24.16 -7.07
C ALA A 577 4.48 25.25 -5.98
N ALA A 578 3.95 26.44 -6.25
CA ALA A 578 3.84 27.53 -5.29
C ALA A 578 2.96 27.19 -4.06
N ASN A 579 2.06 26.20 -4.16
CA ASN A 579 1.24 25.73 -3.06
C ASN A 579 1.94 24.65 -2.20
N ARG A 580 3.19 24.32 -2.53
CA ARG A 580 3.93 23.18 -1.99
C ARG A 580 5.21 23.66 -1.32
N ASN A 581 5.44 23.16 -0.12
CA ASN A 581 6.60 23.49 0.71
C ASN A 581 6.99 22.26 1.55
N PHE A 582 7.06 21.09 0.90
CA PHE A 582 7.55 19.87 1.53
C PHE A 582 9.04 19.99 1.83
N ARG A 583 9.45 19.73 3.06
CA ARG A 583 10.82 19.93 3.55
C ARG A 583 11.33 18.65 4.20
N ARG A 584 12.65 18.56 4.42
CA ARG A 584 13.28 17.42 5.12
C ARG A 584 12.62 17.13 6.49
N GLN A 585 12.23 18.17 7.22
CA GLN A 585 11.52 18.03 8.51
C GLN A 585 10.20 17.23 8.40
N HIS A 586 9.53 17.25 7.23
CA HIS A 586 8.28 16.53 6.99
C HIS A 586 8.48 15.04 6.68
N TYR A 587 9.73 14.55 6.64
CA TYR A 587 9.98 13.11 6.47
C TYR A 587 9.43 12.27 7.63
N LEU A 588 9.34 12.89 8.80
CA LEU A 588 8.71 12.34 9.99
C LEU A 588 7.60 13.30 10.44
N TYR A 589 6.50 12.72 10.91
CA TYR A 589 5.41 13.47 11.55
C TYR A 589 5.85 13.94 12.94
N PRO A 590 5.31 15.08 13.41
CA PRO A 590 5.50 15.50 14.78
C PRO A 590 4.81 14.54 15.75
N LEU A 591 5.39 14.37 16.94
CA LEU A 591 4.76 13.68 18.06
C LEU A 591 3.54 14.49 18.55
N PRO A 592 2.46 13.83 19.01
CA PRO A 592 1.29 14.53 19.49
C PRO A 592 1.58 15.29 20.79
N LEU A 593 1.08 16.52 20.91
CA LEU A 593 1.34 17.38 22.07
C LEU A 593 0.91 16.73 23.39
N ARG A 594 -0.23 16.02 23.41
CA ARG A 594 -0.70 15.34 24.61
C ARG A 594 0.29 14.28 25.11
N GLN A 595 0.98 13.59 24.20
CA GLN A 595 1.96 12.57 24.59
C GLN A 595 3.19 13.20 25.24
N ILE A 596 3.67 14.33 24.72
CA ILE A 596 4.76 15.11 25.33
C ILE A 596 4.34 15.69 26.69
N GLN A 597 3.08 16.11 26.84
CA GLN A 597 2.55 16.58 28.13
C GLN A 597 2.48 15.47 29.18
N LEU A 598 2.07 14.26 28.78
CA LEU A 598 2.00 13.09 29.67
C LEU A 598 3.39 12.57 30.05
N ASN A 599 4.35 12.65 29.12
CA ASN A 599 5.72 12.24 29.33
C ASN A 599 6.69 13.34 28.86
N PRO A 600 7.12 14.25 29.76
CA PRO A 600 8.05 15.33 29.45
C PRO A 600 9.44 14.89 29.00
N ASN A 601 9.79 13.61 29.11
CA ASN A 601 11.05 13.06 28.58
C ASN A 601 10.97 12.76 27.07
N LEU A 602 9.79 12.88 26.45
CA LEU A 602 9.65 12.82 25.00
C LEU A 602 10.10 14.13 24.36
N VAL A 603 11.08 14.01 23.45
CA VAL A 603 11.55 15.14 22.65
C VAL A 603 10.85 15.13 21.29
N GLN A 604 10.42 16.29 20.82
CA GLN A 604 9.81 16.45 19.50
C GLN A 604 10.83 16.13 18.37
N ASN A 605 10.35 15.75 17.20
CA ASN A 605 11.17 15.73 15.99
C ASN A 605 11.67 17.15 15.66
N ASN A 606 12.81 17.25 14.97
CA ASN A 606 13.40 18.56 14.71
C ASN A 606 12.44 19.48 13.93
N ASP A 607 12.51 20.77 14.23
CA ASP A 607 11.77 21.84 13.55
C ASP A 607 10.23 21.80 13.69
N TYR A 608 9.72 21.21 14.78
CA TYR A 608 8.30 21.22 15.19
C TYR A 608 8.07 21.74 16.62
#